data_AF-A0A6I0I3B4-F1
#
_entry.id   AF-A0A6I0I3B4-F1
#
_cell.length_a   1.000
_cell.length_b   1.000
_cell.length_c   1.000
_cell.angle_alpha   90.00
_cell.angle_beta   90.00
_cell.angle_gamma   90.00
#
_symmetry.space_group_name_H-M   'P 1'
#
loop_
_entity.id
_entity.type
_entity.pdbx_description
1 polymer ?
#
loop_
_entity_poly.entity_id
_entity_poly.type
_entity_poly.pdbx_seq_one_letter_code
_entity_poly.pdbx_strand_id
1 'polypeptide(L)'
;MKLGFILKTTNSGDGEAFSINKEESWAKYATEVRSYIKELHNFDGTSKTVILVRFHGSDGYMISIIKARPDGSGRENDNTAAWIHFPAKIKISAKEVCSIIQLVVEELSARKSINRLRLEEAFNKQYDSKNTLFTAVEFITSNKDGNIGYRYFGERCDYQLYEYLGDSIGQIGYKGYKGIFFIDHSSGITIDKQEIRTPIKKICALNIPNVNNGFKVYIGNKPFSSPIEIPEDAKVSVVLKKNGYADIKKEISVSNPNISIEPKEYRRCIQKAWFHAYDSENKESLTSKISIKVDGQYFNDGVLYVAEKLDNHHNVEIQCNGYEPYKANIEINDNIPAIALNAKEYEETFILPKQDGNGLDANATIIIKTKKNFQSMPLKGYTVEGDKFLCYNNNIVLKIKWFFIGFISLFVIGALYQGYVAIDEFFDNHEFQLGLPFIVEKHIKTTTDDVIITDKAEAEQPEATNLDDKAIEYLNKQEAWIKDSLENYKITQGLFDAMNAFELESLTSEKYSMLMQSERFSRIFYAAQECLEQNIDVKKGTSKGHYNNKSTDNKITVDDYIQWLQNAPHEIKTEKNPTKTPQKSQKIDQSIKSSQGSASTETAPTKKTRGGL
;
A
#
# COMPACT_ATOMS: atom_id res chain seq x y z
N MET A 1 8.38 -35.08 -18.20
CA MET A 1 8.23 -33.73 -18.79
C MET A 1 8.18 -33.86 -20.31
N LYS A 2 7.49 -32.94 -21.00
CA LYS A 2 7.41 -32.90 -22.47
C LYS A 2 7.90 -31.55 -22.98
N LEU A 3 8.24 -31.48 -24.26
CA LEU A 3 8.58 -30.24 -24.96
C LEU A 3 7.32 -29.58 -25.51
N GLY A 4 7.30 -28.26 -25.50
CA GLY A 4 6.25 -27.47 -26.12
C GLY A 4 6.64 -26.96 -27.51
N PHE A 5 5.68 -26.82 -28.41
CA PHE A 5 5.90 -26.30 -29.75
C PHE A 5 4.80 -25.33 -30.18
N ILE A 6 5.17 -24.21 -30.79
CA ILE A 6 4.24 -23.28 -31.45
C ILE A 6 4.86 -22.83 -32.77
N LEU A 7 4.16 -23.06 -33.88
CA LEU A 7 4.53 -22.49 -35.16
C LEU A 7 3.77 -21.19 -35.41
N LYS A 8 4.50 -20.13 -35.72
CA LYS A 8 3.94 -18.83 -36.10
C LYS A 8 4.38 -18.43 -37.50
N THR A 9 3.45 -17.84 -38.25
CA THR A 9 3.71 -17.27 -39.57
C THR A 9 3.28 -15.81 -39.60
N THR A 10 4.15 -14.96 -40.15
CA THR A 10 3.87 -13.56 -40.39
C THR A 10 3.67 -13.36 -41.89
N ASN A 11 2.41 -13.14 -42.32
CA ASN A 11 2.05 -12.84 -43.73
C ASN A 11 1.12 -11.62 -43.85
N SER A 12 0.35 -11.31 -42.78
CA SER A 12 -0.50 -10.10 -42.65
C SER A 12 -0.74 -9.71 -41.17
N GLY A 13 0.03 -10.27 -40.25
CA GLY A 13 -0.15 -10.24 -38.79
C GLY A 13 0.56 -11.44 -38.15
N ASP A 14 0.70 -11.47 -36.83
CA ASP A 14 1.26 -12.62 -36.09
C ASP A 14 0.19 -13.71 -35.94
N GLY A 15 0.25 -14.76 -36.77
CA GLY A 15 -0.70 -15.87 -36.77
C GLY A 15 -0.09 -17.16 -36.23
N GLU A 16 -0.78 -17.83 -35.31
CA GLU A 16 -0.44 -19.19 -34.89
C GLU A 16 -0.95 -20.20 -35.93
N ALA A 17 -0.03 -20.96 -36.53
CA ALA A 17 -0.36 -21.95 -37.55
C ALA A 17 -0.79 -23.29 -36.93
N PHE A 18 -0.05 -23.76 -35.91
CA PHE A 18 -0.43 -24.88 -35.05
C PHE A 18 0.50 -24.95 -33.82
N SER A 19 0.13 -25.77 -32.84
CA SER A 19 0.91 -25.98 -31.60
C SER A 19 0.85 -27.42 -31.11
N ILE A 20 1.86 -27.87 -30.37
CA ILE A 20 1.94 -29.20 -29.73
C ILE A 20 2.29 -29.00 -28.24
N ASN A 21 1.62 -29.73 -27.34
CA ASN A 21 1.80 -29.65 -25.89
C ASN A 21 1.74 -28.22 -25.32
N LYS A 22 0.92 -27.34 -25.93
CA LYS A 22 0.80 -25.94 -25.54
C LYS A 22 0.20 -25.79 -24.14
N GLU A 23 0.90 -25.08 -23.27
CA GLU A 23 0.40 -24.70 -21.94
C GLU A 23 0.42 -23.17 -21.78
N GLU A 24 -0.58 -22.63 -21.08
CA GLU A 24 -0.75 -21.18 -20.91
C GLU A 24 0.41 -20.54 -20.15
N SER A 25 1.07 -21.30 -19.26
CA SER A 25 2.21 -20.89 -18.45
C SER A 25 3.36 -20.31 -19.28
N TRP A 26 3.72 -20.97 -20.39
CA TRP A 26 4.85 -20.61 -21.25
C TRP A 26 4.44 -20.09 -22.64
N ALA A 27 3.24 -20.41 -23.13
CA ALA A 27 2.81 -20.02 -24.48
C ALA A 27 2.81 -18.50 -24.71
N LYS A 28 2.55 -17.72 -23.65
CA LYS A 28 2.61 -16.24 -23.66
C LYS A 28 3.98 -15.68 -24.05
N TYR A 29 5.04 -16.47 -23.97
CA TYR A 29 6.40 -16.06 -24.32
C TYR A 29 6.74 -16.25 -25.81
N ALA A 30 5.93 -17.01 -26.55
CA ALA A 30 6.05 -17.14 -28.00
C ALA A 30 5.52 -15.86 -28.68
N THR A 31 6.34 -14.81 -28.67
CA THR A 31 5.97 -13.47 -29.19
C THR A 31 6.33 -13.32 -30.67
N GLU A 32 5.82 -12.27 -31.30
CA GLU A 32 6.23 -11.86 -32.64
C GLU A 32 7.75 -11.54 -32.68
N VAL A 33 8.45 -12.11 -33.67
CA VAL A 33 9.94 -12.02 -33.75
C VAL A 33 10.45 -10.87 -34.60
N ARG A 34 9.58 -10.13 -35.32
CA ARG A 34 9.98 -9.01 -36.20
C ARG A 34 10.85 -7.97 -35.48
N SER A 35 10.51 -7.68 -34.22
CA SER A 35 11.26 -6.75 -33.36
C SER A 35 12.69 -7.22 -33.01
N TYR A 36 13.00 -8.50 -33.19
CA TYR A 36 14.31 -9.10 -32.97
C TYR A 36 15.10 -9.17 -34.28
N ILE A 37 14.48 -9.66 -35.36
CA ILE A 37 15.15 -9.88 -36.65
C ILE A 37 15.52 -8.59 -37.39
N LYS A 38 14.86 -7.46 -37.10
CA LYS A 38 15.25 -6.14 -37.64
C LYS A 38 16.68 -5.71 -37.28
N GLU A 39 17.28 -6.37 -36.29
CA GLU A 39 18.65 -6.12 -35.84
C GLU A 39 19.67 -6.96 -36.63
N LEU A 40 19.21 -7.86 -37.51
CA LEU A 40 20.05 -8.74 -38.32
C LEU A 40 20.28 -8.14 -39.71
N HIS A 41 21.54 -8.01 -40.10
CA HIS A 41 21.93 -7.66 -41.46
C HIS A 41 22.13 -8.94 -42.30
N ASN A 42 21.82 -8.86 -43.60
CA ASN A 42 21.93 -9.97 -44.56
C ASN A 42 21.08 -11.21 -44.23
N PHE A 43 19.97 -11.01 -43.52
CA PHE A 43 19.00 -12.06 -43.17
C PHE A 43 17.75 -12.03 -44.04
N ASP A 44 17.12 -10.87 -44.23
CA ASP A 44 15.84 -10.79 -44.95
C ASP A 44 15.98 -11.18 -46.44
N GLY A 45 14.93 -11.81 -47.00
CA GLY A 45 14.94 -12.31 -48.38
C GLY A 45 15.85 -13.51 -48.66
N THR A 46 16.68 -13.95 -47.71
CA THR A 46 17.75 -14.94 -47.98
C THR A 46 17.34 -16.40 -47.80
N SER A 47 16.13 -16.68 -47.30
CA SER A 47 15.70 -18.03 -46.88
C SER A 47 16.57 -18.69 -45.79
N LYS A 48 17.51 -17.94 -45.18
CA LYS A 48 18.37 -18.43 -44.11
C LYS A 48 17.59 -18.59 -42.81
N THR A 49 18.20 -19.32 -41.88
CA THR A 49 17.66 -19.58 -40.55
C THR A 49 18.57 -19.02 -39.48
N VAL A 50 17.98 -18.47 -38.42
CA VAL A 50 18.66 -17.99 -37.23
C VAL A 50 17.98 -18.54 -35.97
N ILE A 51 18.76 -18.77 -34.92
CA ILE A 51 18.28 -19.34 -33.65
C ILE A 51 18.26 -18.22 -32.60
N LEU A 52 17.11 -17.98 -31.98
CA LEU A 52 16.94 -17.04 -30.87
C LEU A 52 16.61 -17.79 -29.58
N VAL A 53 17.35 -17.54 -28.50
CA VAL A 53 17.09 -18.12 -27.18
C VAL A 53 16.57 -17.04 -26.22
N ARG A 54 15.55 -17.39 -25.43
CA ARG A 54 14.99 -16.54 -24.36
C ARG A 54 14.79 -17.36 -23.09
N PHE A 55 15.07 -16.75 -21.95
CA PHE A 55 15.01 -17.40 -20.64
C PHE A 55 13.86 -16.83 -19.81
N HIS A 56 13.14 -17.70 -19.11
CA HIS A 56 11.92 -17.39 -18.36
C HIS A 56 11.97 -17.91 -16.91
N GLY A 57 13.17 -18.08 -16.34
CA GLY A 57 13.35 -18.52 -14.96
C GLY A 57 12.74 -19.90 -14.71
N SER A 58 11.81 -19.99 -13.75
CA SER A 58 11.12 -21.24 -13.38
C SER A 58 10.33 -21.89 -14.51
N ASP A 59 9.86 -21.10 -15.48
CA ASP A 59 9.12 -21.62 -16.63
C ASP A 59 10.06 -22.29 -17.66
N GLY A 60 11.38 -22.08 -17.56
CA GLY A 60 12.39 -22.66 -18.44
C GLY A 60 12.88 -21.70 -19.51
N TYR A 61 13.12 -22.20 -20.72
CA TYR A 61 13.62 -21.40 -21.83
C TYR A 61 12.91 -21.72 -23.14
N MET A 62 12.95 -20.77 -24.05
CA MET A 62 12.37 -20.83 -25.38
C MET A 62 13.49 -20.74 -26.42
N ILE A 63 13.48 -21.65 -27.40
CA ILE A 63 14.28 -21.55 -28.61
C ILE A 63 13.34 -21.22 -29.78
N SER A 64 13.55 -20.09 -30.44
CA SER A 64 12.91 -19.77 -31.70
C SER A 64 13.83 -20.10 -32.87
N ILE A 65 13.34 -20.89 -33.81
CA ILE A 65 13.98 -21.14 -35.09
C ILE A 65 13.27 -20.24 -36.09
N ILE A 66 13.95 -19.20 -36.54
CA ILE A 66 13.37 -18.15 -37.36
C ILE A 66 13.94 -18.27 -38.76
N LYS A 67 13.06 -18.48 -39.74
CA LYS A 67 13.40 -18.58 -41.15
C LYS A 67 12.93 -17.33 -41.88
N ALA A 68 13.86 -16.67 -42.57
CA ALA A 68 13.55 -15.56 -43.46
C ALA A 68 12.72 -16.08 -44.64
N ARG A 69 11.80 -15.26 -45.13
CA ARG A 69 11.13 -15.60 -46.40
C ARG A 69 12.06 -15.36 -47.59
N PRO A 70 11.89 -16.10 -48.70
CA PRO A 70 12.57 -15.80 -49.94
C PRO A 70 12.30 -14.37 -50.42
N ASP A 71 13.27 -13.78 -51.10
CA ASP A 71 13.11 -12.46 -51.70
C ASP A 71 11.87 -12.40 -52.62
N GLY A 72 11.14 -11.29 -52.55
CA GLY A 72 9.85 -11.10 -53.25
C GLY A 72 8.65 -11.86 -52.67
N SER A 73 8.76 -12.54 -51.53
CA SER A 73 7.67 -13.33 -50.93
C SER A 73 7.11 -12.78 -49.61
N GLY A 74 6.72 -11.50 -49.58
CA GLY A 74 6.08 -10.88 -48.42
C GLY A 74 6.52 -9.42 -48.23
N ARG A 75 6.21 -8.86 -47.07
CA ARG A 75 6.78 -7.59 -46.61
C ARG A 75 8.15 -7.83 -45.98
N GLU A 76 8.93 -6.77 -45.86
CA GLU A 76 10.21 -6.79 -45.16
C GLU A 76 10.05 -7.39 -43.75
N ASN A 77 10.98 -8.26 -43.36
CA ASN A 77 10.95 -9.01 -42.10
C ASN A 77 9.75 -9.96 -41.93
N ASP A 78 9.03 -10.32 -43.00
CA ASP A 78 8.12 -11.47 -42.93
C ASP A 78 8.90 -12.77 -42.79
N ASN A 79 8.41 -13.64 -41.92
CA ASN A 79 9.17 -14.78 -41.46
C ASN A 79 8.25 -15.95 -41.08
N THR A 80 8.88 -17.12 -40.90
CA THR A 80 8.26 -18.24 -40.19
C THR A 80 9.08 -18.48 -38.92
N ALA A 81 8.42 -18.55 -37.76
CA ALA A 81 9.08 -18.76 -36.48
C ALA A 81 8.50 -19.99 -35.79
N ALA A 82 9.34 -20.98 -35.55
CA ALA A 82 9.01 -22.14 -34.73
C ALA A 82 9.56 -21.93 -33.33
N TRP A 83 8.67 -21.82 -32.35
CA TRP A 83 9.00 -21.68 -30.94
C TRP A 83 8.97 -23.04 -30.25
N ILE A 84 10.07 -23.39 -29.59
CA ILE A 84 10.27 -24.63 -28.85
C ILE A 84 10.45 -24.28 -27.38
N HIS A 85 9.61 -24.84 -26.52
CA HIS A 85 9.71 -24.69 -25.08
C HIS A 85 10.43 -25.87 -24.44
N PHE A 86 11.39 -25.54 -23.57
CA PHE A 86 12.11 -26.47 -22.72
C PHE A 86 11.82 -26.13 -21.25
N PRO A 87 11.11 -27.01 -20.51
CA PRO A 87 10.89 -26.83 -19.08
C PRO A 87 12.20 -26.70 -18.31
N ALA A 88 12.26 -25.84 -17.28
CA ALA A 88 13.53 -25.54 -16.59
C ALA A 88 14.26 -26.79 -16.04
N LYS A 89 13.50 -27.74 -15.50
CA LYS A 89 14.02 -28.98 -14.90
C LYS A 89 14.11 -30.15 -15.87
N ILE A 90 13.95 -29.95 -17.17
CA ILE A 90 14.06 -31.04 -18.14
C ILE A 90 15.48 -31.60 -18.17
N LYS A 91 15.61 -32.93 -18.14
CA LYS A 91 16.88 -33.63 -18.36
C LYS A 91 17.02 -33.97 -19.83
N ILE A 92 17.78 -33.17 -20.57
CA ILE A 92 18.00 -33.35 -22.02
C ILE A 92 19.45 -33.03 -22.40
N SER A 93 20.06 -33.85 -23.24
CA SER A 93 21.43 -33.64 -23.68
C SER A 93 21.53 -32.58 -24.78
N ALA A 94 22.70 -31.93 -24.89
CA ALA A 94 22.98 -30.96 -25.96
C ALA A 94 22.78 -31.54 -27.38
N LYS A 95 23.15 -32.81 -27.57
CA LYS A 95 22.97 -33.53 -28.84
C LYS A 95 21.49 -33.69 -29.19
N GLU A 96 20.66 -34.08 -28.22
CA GLU A 96 19.21 -34.20 -28.45
C GLU A 96 18.56 -32.85 -28.75
N VAL A 97 18.96 -31.78 -28.06
CA VAL A 97 18.49 -30.41 -28.39
C VAL A 97 18.85 -30.05 -29.83
N CYS A 98 20.08 -30.34 -30.27
CA CYS A 98 20.49 -30.13 -31.66
C CYS A 98 19.67 -30.97 -32.65
N SER A 99 19.42 -32.26 -32.36
CA SER A 99 18.58 -33.11 -33.20
C SER A 99 17.17 -32.55 -33.36
N ILE A 100 16.58 -32.01 -32.29
CA ILE A 100 15.25 -31.37 -32.33
C ILE A 100 15.30 -30.09 -33.18
N ILE A 101 16.33 -29.25 -33.00
CA ILE A 101 16.50 -28.04 -33.81
C ILE A 101 16.63 -28.42 -35.29
N GLN A 102 17.48 -29.38 -35.63
CA GLN A 102 17.68 -29.84 -36.99
C GLN A 102 16.39 -30.38 -37.60
N LEU A 103 15.64 -31.21 -36.86
CA LEU A 103 14.33 -31.70 -37.29
C LEU A 103 13.39 -30.54 -37.65
N VAL A 104 13.29 -29.52 -36.81
CA VAL A 104 12.42 -28.38 -37.07
C VAL A 104 12.94 -27.55 -38.26
N VAL A 105 14.25 -27.35 -38.40
CA VAL A 105 14.84 -26.67 -39.57
C VAL A 105 14.54 -27.41 -40.88
N GLU A 106 14.62 -28.74 -40.88
CA GLU A 106 14.25 -29.60 -42.02
C GLU A 106 12.78 -29.43 -42.38
N GLU A 107 11.87 -29.49 -41.40
CA GLU A 107 10.43 -29.34 -41.62
C GLU A 107 10.05 -27.93 -42.10
N LEU A 108 10.71 -26.88 -41.60
CA LEU A 108 10.54 -25.51 -42.09
C LEU A 108 11.14 -25.30 -43.49
N SER A 109 11.99 -26.21 -43.96
CA SER A 109 12.65 -26.17 -45.26
C SER A 109 12.11 -27.16 -46.27
N ALA A 110 11.19 -28.03 -45.85
CA ALA A 110 10.49 -28.93 -46.73
C ALA A 110 9.69 -28.13 -47.78
N ARG A 111 9.81 -28.55 -49.04
CA ARG A 111 8.97 -28.02 -50.14
C ARG A 111 7.51 -28.48 -50.05
N LYS A 112 7.26 -29.53 -49.27
CA LYS A 112 5.91 -30.05 -48.95
C LYS A 112 5.38 -29.31 -47.71
N SER A 113 4.06 -29.39 -47.46
CA SER A 113 3.49 -28.94 -46.20
C SER A 113 4.17 -29.63 -45.02
N ILE A 114 4.36 -28.91 -43.91
CA ILE A 114 5.01 -29.40 -42.68
C ILE A 114 4.42 -30.75 -42.23
N ASN A 115 5.27 -31.73 -41.95
CA ASN A 115 4.83 -33.03 -41.46
C ASN A 115 4.53 -32.97 -39.95
N ARG A 116 3.25 -32.73 -39.63
CA ARG A 116 2.77 -32.62 -38.25
C ARG A 116 3.01 -33.89 -37.44
N LEU A 117 2.84 -35.07 -38.04
CA LEU A 117 3.00 -36.36 -37.33
C LEU A 117 4.44 -36.57 -36.86
N ARG A 118 5.43 -36.22 -37.70
CA ARG A 118 6.86 -36.33 -37.35
C ARG A 118 7.23 -35.40 -36.19
N LEU A 119 6.64 -34.20 -36.15
CA LEU A 119 6.81 -33.26 -35.04
C LEU A 119 6.07 -33.74 -33.78
N GLU A 120 4.84 -34.24 -33.90
CA GLU A 120 4.09 -34.78 -32.77
C GLU A 120 4.81 -35.95 -32.11
N GLU A 121 5.39 -36.86 -32.89
CA GLU A 121 6.19 -37.97 -32.38
C GLU A 121 7.41 -37.47 -31.58
N ALA A 122 8.17 -36.54 -32.15
CA ALA A 122 9.37 -36.00 -31.51
C ALA A 122 9.05 -35.22 -30.22
N PHE A 123 8.00 -34.41 -30.21
CA PHE A 123 7.64 -33.54 -29.08
C PHE A 123 6.84 -34.26 -27.98
N ASN A 124 6.24 -35.42 -28.28
CA ASN A 124 5.57 -36.25 -27.28
C ASN A 124 6.50 -37.18 -26.48
N LYS A 125 7.79 -37.26 -26.85
CA LYS A 125 8.81 -37.97 -26.06
C LYS A 125 8.80 -37.46 -24.62
N GLN A 126 8.77 -38.39 -23.66
CA GLN A 126 8.87 -38.08 -22.24
C GLN A 126 10.33 -37.97 -21.81
N TYR A 127 10.61 -36.93 -21.03
CA TYR A 127 11.92 -36.67 -20.42
C TYR A 127 11.84 -36.69 -18.91
N ASP A 128 12.91 -37.15 -18.27
CA ASP A 128 13.05 -37.11 -16.82
C ASP A 128 13.20 -35.67 -16.31
N SER A 129 12.86 -35.47 -15.04
CA SER A 129 13.13 -34.22 -14.33
C SER A 129 14.50 -34.30 -13.64
N LYS A 130 15.24 -33.21 -13.67
CA LYS A 130 16.45 -33.02 -12.85
C LYS A 130 16.06 -33.04 -11.37
N ASN A 131 16.84 -33.76 -10.56
CA ASN A 131 16.67 -33.84 -9.11
C ASN A 131 17.48 -32.75 -8.40
N THR A 132 17.13 -31.49 -8.66
CA THR A 132 17.79 -30.31 -8.09
C THR A 132 16.76 -29.32 -7.59
N LEU A 133 17.11 -28.52 -6.58
CA LEU A 133 16.22 -27.49 -6.05
C LEU A 133 15.95 -26.41 -7.10
N PHE A 134 17.04 -25.92 -7.71
CA PHE A 134 17.05 -24.98 -8.83
C PHE A 134 18.06 -25.44 -9.87
N THR A 135 17.71 -25.30 -11.15
CA THR A 135 18.62 -25.46 -12.28
C THR A 135 19.30 -24.14 -12.65
N ALA A 136 20.39 -24.20 -13.42
CA ALA A 136 21.12 -23.00 -13.84
C ALA A 136 20.24 -22.03 -14.64
N VAL A 137 19.28 -22.57 -15.41
CA VAL A 137 18.28 -21.81 -16.17
C VAL A 137 17.34 -21.02 -15.25
N GLU A 138 16.97 -21.54 -14.09
CA GLU A 138 16.02 -20.87 -13.19
C GLU A 138 16.57 -19.56 -12.61
N PHE A 139 17.89 -19.40 -12.61
CA PHE A 139 18.56 -18.15 -12.19
C PHE A 139 18.61 -17.09 -13.30
N ILE A 140 18.13 -17.41 -14.50
CA ILE A 140 18.21 -16.54 -15.67
C ILE A 140 16.79 -16.20 -16.15
N THR A 141 16.51 -14.90 -16.19
CA THR A 141 15.31 -14.36 -16.83
C THR A 141 15.79 -13.30 -17.81
N SER A 142 15.42 -13.43 -19.09
CA SER A 142 15.79 -12.45 -20.11
C SER A 142 15.20 -11.08 -19.78
N ASN A 143 16.06 -10.06 -19.73
CA ASN A 143 15.66 -8.69 -19.44
C ASN A 143 14.87 -8.10 -20.62
N LYS A 144 13.57 -7.84 -20.47
CA LYS A 144 12.72 -7.32 -21.56
C LYS A 144 13.22 -6.00 -22.15
N ASP A 145 13.83 -5.16 -21.33
CA ASP A 145 14.38 -3.86 -21.73
C ASP A 145 15.87 -3.94 -22.15
N GLY A 146 16.45 -5.13 -22.10
CA GLY A 146 17.84 -5.38 -22.47
C GLY A 146 18.09 -5.34 -23.98
N ASN A 147 19.36 -5.21 -24.37
CA ASN A 147 19.77 -5.35 -25.76
C ASN A 147 19.67 -6.81 -26.25
N ILE A 148 19.69 -7.00 -27.57
CA ILE A 148 19.93 -8.32 -28.17
C ILE A 148 21.40 -8.66 -28.01
N GLY A 149 21.66 -9.85 -27.48
CA GLY A 149 22.97 -10.47 -27.50
C GLY A 149 23.11 -11.42 -28.69
N TYR A 150 24.33 -11.73 -29.10
CA TYR A 150 24.56 -12.78 -30.09
C TYR A 150 25.92 -13.46 -29.91
N ARG A 151 26.01 -14.68 -30.45
CA ARG A 151 27.23 -15.47 -30.55
C ARG A 151 27.30 -16.14 -31.91
N TYR A 152 28.49 -16.21 -32.48
CA TYR A 152 28.74 -17.07 -33.63
C TYR A 152 29.03 -18.51 -33.19
N PHE A 153 28.68 -19.45 -34.06
CA PHE A 153 29.08 -20.85 -33.97
C PHE A 153 29.47 -21.38 -35.36
N GLY A 154 30.17 -22.51 -35.38
CA GLY A 154 30.50 -23.23 -36.61
C GLY A 154 31.95 -23.03 -37.05
N GLU A 155 32.20 -23.01 -38.35
CA GLU A 155 33.56 -22.91 -38.89
C GLU A 155 34.23 -21.59 -38.51
N ARG A 156 35.49 -21.69 -38.04
CA ARG A 156 36.32 -20.55 -37.60
C ARG A 156 35.79 -19.84 -36.35
N CYS A 157 34.98 -20.53 -35.55
CA CYS A 157 34.55 -20.08 -34.22
C CYS A 157 35.12 -20.99 -33.13
N ASP A 158 35.18 -20.47 -31.91
CA ASP A 158 35.65 -21.23 -30.74
C ASP A 158 34.68 -22.35 -30.32
N TYR A 159 33.44 -22.30 -30.80
CA TYR A 159 32.37 -23.19 -30.36
C TYR A 159 31.47 -23.66 -31.51
N GLN A 160 30.98 -24.88 -31.37
CA GLN A 160 29.89 -25.46 -32.14
C GLN A 160 28.54 -25.20 -31.45
N LEU A 161 27.44 -25.26 -32.21
CA LEU A 161 26.10 -24.98 -31.67
C LEU A 161 25.76 -25.86 -30.45
N TYR A 162 26.11 -27.15 -30.47
CA TYR A 162 25.82 -28.05 -29.36
C TYR A 162 26.52 -27.64 -28.05
N GLU A 163 27.63 -26.91 -28.11
CA GLU A 163 28.37 -26.49 -26.91
C GLU A 163 27.68 -25.33 -26.18
N TYR A 164 26.76 -24.62 -26.86
CA TYR A 164 25.90 -23.59 -26.28
C TYR A 164 24.57 -24.13 -25.74
N LEU A 165 24.23 -25.39 -26.03
CA LEU A 165 22.91 -25.96 -25.79
C LEU A 165 22.95 -27.04 -24.69
N GLY A 166 21.77 -27.60 -24.38
CA GLY A 166 21.62 -28.62 -23.34
C GLY A 166 22.00 -28.08 -21.97
N ASP A 167 22.86 -28.81 -21.25
CA ASP A 167 23.31 -28.40 -19.92
C ASP A 167 24.10 -27.07 -19.93
N SER A 168 24.81 -26.73 -21.01
CA SER A 168 25.61 -25.50 -21.10
C SER A 168 24.79 -24.23 -21.36
N ILE A 169 23.48 -24.32 -21.58
CA ILE A 169 22.66 -23.16 -21.97
C ILE A 169 22.52 -22.13 -20.84
N GLY A 170 22.63 -22.57 -19.59
CA GLY A 170 22.40 -21.76 -18.39
C GLY A 170 23.56 -20.83 -18.00
N GLN A 171 23.97 -19.91 -18.86
CA GLN A 171 25.06 -18.97 -18.58
C GLN A 171 24.55 -17.67 -17.93
N ILE A 172 25.03 -17.31 -16.74
CA ILE A 172 24.55 -16.11 -15.99
C ILE A 172 24.72 -14.81 -16.78
N GLY A 173 25.77 -14.70 -17.59
CA GLY A 173 26.01 -13.55 -18.47
C GLY A 173 24.85 -13.25 -19.43
N TYR A 174 23.97 -14.22 -19.68
CA TYR A 174 22.81 -14.08 -20.57
C TYR A 174 21.66 -13.27 -19.96
N LYS A 175 21.63 -13.10 -18.63
CA LYS A 175 20.57 -12.39 -17.90
C LYS A 175 20.38 -10.94 -18.34
N GLY A 176 21.45 -10.28 -18.81
CA GLY A 176 21.41 -8.87 -19.25
C GLY A 176 20.68 -8.62 -20.57
N TYR A 177 20.38 -9.66 -21.35
CA TYR A 177 19.86 -9.55 -22.72
C TYR A 177 18.37 -9.90 -22.81
N LYS A 178 17.65 -9.25 -23.74
CA LYS A 178 16.24 -9.59 -24.02
C LYS A 178 16.06 -10.91 -24.78
N GLY A 179 17.13 -11.35 -25.42
CA GLY A 179 17.25 -12.61 -26.14
C GLY A 179 18.65 -12.72 -26.75
N ILE A 180 19.05 -13.95 -27.08
CA ILE A 180 20.39 -14.23 -27.61
C ILE A 180 20.27 -14.94 -28.94
N PHE A 181 20.87 -14.39 -29.98
CA PHE A 181 21.01 -15.06 -31.24
C PHE A 181 22.22 -16.00 -31.24
N PHE A 182 22.01 -17.23 -31.69
CA PHE A 182 23.09 -18.11 -32.14
C PHE A 182 23.07 -18.12 -33.66
N ILE A 183 24.17 -17.66 -34.25
CA ILE A 183 24.29 -17.43 -35.70
C ILE A 183 25.39 -18.33 -36.24
N ASP A 184 25.09 -19.07 -37.29
CA ASP A 184 26.12 -19.82 -38.02
C ASP A 184 27.04 -18.82 -38.72
N HIS A 185 28.34 -18.85 -38.41
CA HIS A 185 29.32 -17.94 -38.98
C HIS A 185 29.39 -18.03 -40.51
N SER A 186 29.13 -19.21 -41.08
CA SER A 186 29.09 -19.42 -42.53
C SER A 186 27.88 -18.75 -43.21
N SER A 187 26.86 -18.35 -42.45
CA SER A 187 25.64 -17.73 -42.99
C SER A 187 25.87 -16.30 -43.52
N GLY A 188 26.94 -15.62 -43.11
CA GLY A 188 27.20 -14.21 -43.45
C GLY A 188 26.21 -13.20 -42.84
N ILE A 189 25.37 -13.64 -41.90
CA ILE A 189 24.48 -12.76 -41.12
C ILE A 189 25.30 -12.02 -40.07
N THR A 190 25.08 -10.72 -39.93
CA THR A 190 25.80 -9.87 -38.97
C THR A 190 24.86 -9.01 -38.14
N ILE A 191 25.36 -8.51 -37.01
CA ILE A 191 24.64 -7.60 -36.11
C ILE A 191 25.59 -6.46 -35.75
N ASP A 192 25.12 -5.22 -35.81
CA ASP A 192 25.89 -4.03 -35.39
C ASP A 192 25.93 -3.87 -33.85
N LYS A 193 26.43 -4.91 -33.17
CA LYS A 193 26.59 -4.98 -31.71
C LYS A 193 27.86 -5.75 -31.36
N GLN A 194 28.30 -5.64 -30.12
CA GLN A 194 29.41 -6.45 -29.63
C GLN A 194 28.98 -7.91 -29.43
N GLU A 195 29.74 -8.83 -29.99
CA GLU A 195 29.58 -10.28 -29.79
C GLU A 195 29.83 -10.67 -28.33
N ILE A 196 29.02 -11.61 -27.81
CA ILE A 196 29.28 -12.20 -26.50
C ILE A 196 30.42 -13.22 -26.61
N ARG A 197 31.62 -12.81 -26.21
CA ARG A 197 32.83 -13.65 -26.25
C ARG A 197 33.22 -14.32 -24.93
N THR A 198 32.41 -14.14 -23.88
CA THR A 198 32.67 -14.78 -22.58
C THR A 198 32.71 -16.30 -22.74
N PRO A 199 33.77 -17.00 -22.27
CA PRO A 199 33.85 -18.45 -22.41
C PRO A 199 32.66 -19.16 -21.77
N ILE A 200 32.22 -20.26 -22.38
CA ILE A 200 31.18 -21.12 -21.79
C ILE A 200 31.71 -21.73 -20.50
N LYS A 201 30.91 -21.57 -19.44
CA LYS A 201 31.21 -22.12 -18.12
C LYS A 201 30.51 -23.43 -17.94
N LYS A 202 31.22 -24.39 -17.35
CA LYS A 202 30.67 -25.69 -16.98
C LYS A 202 29.59 -25.48 -15.92
N ILE A 203 28.43 -26.10 -16.10
CA ILE A 203 27.40 -26.16 -15.07
C ILE A 203 27.76 -27.25 -14.08
N CYS A 204 27.78 -26.88 -12.80
CA CYS A 204 28.18 -27.72 -11.68
C CYS A 204 27.06 -27.79 -10.64
N ALA A 205 26.98 -28.92 -9.95
CA ALA A 205 26.09 -29.06 -8.80
C ALA A 205 26.73 -28.42 -7.56
N LEU A 206 26.02 -27.51 -6.92
CA LEU A 206 26.36 -26.98 -5.60
C LEU A 206 25.51 -27.70 -4.56
N ASN A 207 26.18 -28.50 -3.73
CA ASN A 207 25.55 -29.22 -2.63
C ASN A 207 25.14 -28.27 -1.51
N ILE A 208 24.27 -28.76 -0.62
CA ILE A 208 23.78 -28.01 0.53
C ILE A 208 25.00 -27.60 1.39
N PRO A 209 25.19 -26.30 1.69
CA PRO A 209 26.29 -25.84 2.52
C PRO A 209 26.13 -26.36 3.94
N ASN A 210 27.24 -26.79 4.56
CA ASN A 210 27.24 -27.10 5.98
C ASN A 210 27.21 -25.79 6.78
N VAL A 211 26.25 -25.68 7.70
CA VAL A 211 26.04 -24.50 8.54
C VAL A 211 25.87 -24.93 9.99
N ASN A 212 26.67 -24.32 10.86
CA ASN A 212 26.65 -24.61 12.28
C ASN A 212 25.60 -23.76 13.03
N ASN A 213 25.39 -24.06 14.32
CA ASN A 213 24.68 -23.21 15.30
C ASN A 213 23.16 -23.03 15.05
N GLY A 214 22.54 -23.96 14.32
CA GLY A 214 21.07 -24.06 14.17
C GLY A 214 20.45 -23.12 13.12
N PHE A 215 21.26 -22.46 12.30
CA PHE A 215 20.77 -21.70 11.16
C PHE A 215 20.40 -22.62 9.99
N LYS A 216 19.31 -22.29 9.30
CA LYS A 216 18.89 -22.94 8.07
C LYS A 216 19.16 -22.02 6.89
N VAL A 217 19.64 -22.58 5.78
CA VAL A 217 19.99 -21.82 4.59
C VAL A 217 18.82 -21.75 3.64
N TYR A 218 18.57 -20.57 3.09
CA TYR A 218 17.53 -20.28 2.12
C TYR A 218 18.13 -19.63 0.87
N ILE A 219 17.57 -19.97 -0.29
CA ILE A 219 17.81 -19.29 -1.56
C ILE A 219 16.49 -18.64 -1.96
N GLY A 220 16.46 -17.30 -1.96
CA GLY A 220 15.21 -16.55 -2.01
C GLY A 220 14.29 -16.98 -0.88
N ASN A 221 13.08 -17.45 -1.22
CA ASN A 221 12.08 -17.89 -0.25
C ASN A 221 12.07 -19.41 -0.01
N LYS A 222 12.94 -20.19 -0.67
CA LYS A 222 12.97 -21.65 -0.54
C LYS A 222 14.12 -22.11 0.36
N PRO A 223 13.89 -23.06 1.29
CA PRO A 223 14.97 -23.68 2.03
C PRO A 223 15.89 -24.46 1.08
N PHE A 224 17.20 -24.37 1.30
CA PHE A 224 18.20 -25.09 0.50
C PHE A 224 18.24 -26.57 0.92
N SER A 225 17.25 -27.34 0.46
CA SER A 225 17.01 -28.73 0.87
C SER A 225 17.57 -29.79 -0.09
N SER A 226 18.00 -29.41 -1.29
CA SER A 226 18.62 -30.29 -2.28
C SER A 226 19.60 -29.49 -3.16
N PRO A 227 20.56 -30.13 -3.85
CA PRO A 227 21.57 -29.44 -4.64
C PRO A 227 20.97 -28.50 -5.70
N ILE A 228 21.68 -27.44 -6.04
CA ILE A 228 21.35 -26.53 -7.14
C ILE A 228 22.37 -26.67 -8.28
N GLU A 229 22.00 -26.30 -9.50
CA GLU A 229 22.94 -26.20 -10.61
C GLU A 229 23.30 -24.74 -10.87
N ILE A 230 24.59 -24.44 -10.97
CA ILE A 230 25.11 -23.10 -11.30
C ILE A 230 26.39 -23.21 -12.15
N PRO A 231 26.74 -22.19 -12.95
CA PRO A 231 28.07 -22.10 -13.55
C PRO A 231 29.20 -22.15 -12.51
N GLU A 232 30.35 -22.70 -12.89
CA GLU A 232 31.50 -22.92 -11.99
C GLU A 232 32.01 -21.66 -11.24
N ASP A 233 31.89 -20.48 -11.86
CA ASP A 233 32.32 -19.18 -11.31
C ASP A 233 31.16 -18.35 -10.74
N ALA A 234 29.95 -18.89 -10.76
CA ALA A 234 28.77 -18.22 -10.26
C ALA A 234 28.80 -18.05 -8.74
N LYS A 235 28.34 -16.88 -8.30
CA LYS A 235 28.01 -16.62 -6.90
C LYS A 235 26.50 -16.65 -6.70
N VAL A 236 26.07 -17.28 -5.62
CA VAL A 236 24.67 -17.36 -5.21
C VAL A 236 24.52 -16.69 -3.86
N SER A 237 23.62 -15.71 -3.79
CA SER A 237 23.22 -15.10 -2.52
C SER A 237 22.31 -16.06 -1.77
N VAL A 238 22.68 -16.34 -0.52
CA VAL A 238 21.89 -17.14 0.42
C VAL A 238 21.54 -16.33 1.66
N VAL A 239 20.43 -16.68 2.28
CA VAL A 239 19.98 -16.09 3.55
C VAL A 239 19.94 -17.19 4.60
N LEU A 240 20.67 -16.99 5.69
CA LEU A 240 20.64 -17.87 6.84
C LEU A 240 19.57 -17.36 7.82
N LYS A 241 18.63 -18.24 8.16
CA LYS A 241 17.52 -17.93 9.06
C LYS A 241 17.54 -18.82 10.28
N LYS A 242 17.27 -18.24 11.43
CA LYS A 242 17.10 -18.92 12.72
C LYS A 242 16.02 -18.18 13.51
N ASN A 243 15.08 -18.91 14.08
CA ASN A 243 13.98 -18.31 14.84
C ASN A 243 14.54 -17.47 16.00
N GLY A 244 14.06 -16.24 16.13
CA GLY A 244 14.53 -15.31 17.16
C GLY A 244 15.86 -14.61 16.84
N TYR A 245 16.36 -14.70 15.61
CA TYR A 245 17.62 -14.04 15.17
C TYR A 245 17.40 -13.22 13.90
N ALA A 246 18.33 -12.29 13.65
CA ALA A 246 18.40 -11.55 12.40
C ALA A 246 18.77 -12.48 11.23
N ASP A 247 18.22 -12.19 10.05
CA ASP A 247 18.62 -12.84 8.81
C ASP A 247 20.06 -12.46 8.44
N ILE A 248 20.91 -13.44 8.18
CA ILE A 248 22.31 -13.22 7.76
C ILE A 248 22.41 -13.50 6.26
N LYS A 249 22.93 -12.54 5.50
CA LYS A 249 23.13 -12.68 4.04
C LYS A 249 24.56 -13.08 3.75
N LYS A 250 24.77 -14.14 2.96
CA LYS A 250 26.08 -14.61 2.51
C LYS A 250 26.06 -14.89 1.01
N GLU A 251 27.24 -14.97 0.40
CA GLU A 251 27.42 -15.47 -0.95
C GLU A 251 28.23 -16.76 -0.93
N ILE A 252 27.78 -17.75 -1.70
CA ILE A 252 28.46 -19.04 -1.87
C ILE A 252 28.71 -19.31 -3.36
N SER A 253 29.67 -20.18 -3.66
CA SER A 253 29.99 -20.61 -5.03
C SER A 253 30.44 -22.07 -5.03
N VAL A 254 30.63 -22.65 -6.21
CA VAL A 254 31.16 -24.03 -6.36
C VAL A 254 32.55 -24.15 -5.73
N SER A 255 33.40 -23.13 -5.87
CA SER A 255 34.76 -23.11 -5.31
C SER A 255 34.81 -22.88 -3.80
N ASN A 256 33.81 -22.17 -3.25
CA ASN A 256 33.69 -21.91 -1.82
C ASN A 256 32.24 -22.16 -1.36
N PRO A 257 31.87 -23.43 -1.12
CA PRO A 257 30.50 -23.80 -0.76
C PRO A 257 30.19 -23.62 0.73
N ASN A 258 31.21 -23.58 1.60
CA ASN A 258 31.01 -23.57 3.05
C ASN A 258 30.68 -22.17 3.57
N ILE A 259 29.80 -22.10 4.58
CA ILE A 259 29.42 -20.85 5.21
C ILE A 259 29.97 -20.82 6.64
N SER A 260 30.74 -19.78 6.95
CA SER A 260 31.13 -19.46 8.31
C SER A 260 30.34 -18.23 8.78
N ILE A 261 29.83 -18.29 10.01
CA ILE A 261 29.13 -17.19 10.66
C ILE A 261 30.05 -16.67 11.76
N GLU A 262 30.40 -15.39 11.72
CA GLU A 262 31.21 -14.78 12.77
C GLU A 262 30.36 -14.46 14.00
N PRO A 263 30.92 -14.52 15.23
CA PRO A 263 30.19 -14.20 16.47
C PRO A 263 29.42 -12.87 16.42
N LYS A 264 29.96 -11.84 15.78
CA LYS A 264 29.33 -10.52 15.63
C LYS A 264 28.07 -10.51 14.72
N GLU A 265 27.91 -11.55 13.90
CA GLU A 265 26.75 -11.73 13.02
C GLU A 265 25.59 -12.45 13.72
N TYR A 266 25.85 -13.09 14.86
CA TYR A 266 24.81 -13.62 15.74
C TYR A 266 24.09 -12.47 16.41
N ARG A 267 22.97 -12.05 15.82
CA ARG A 267 22.13 -10.99 16.38
C ARG A 267 20.78 -11.55 16.78
N ARG A 268 20.49 -11.52 18.08
CA ARG A 268 19.21 -11.96 18.64
C ARG A 268 18.17 -10.86 18.47
N CYS A 269 16.96 -11.28 18.11
CA CYS A 269 15.78 -10.45 18.02
C CYS A 269 15.20 -10.23 19.41
N ILE A 270 14.98 -8.98 19.79
CA ILE A 270 14.30 -8.55 21.01
C ILE A 270 13.03 -7.81 20.59
N GLN A 271 11.90 -8.17 21.20
CA GLN A 271 10.62 -7.52 20.93
C GLN A 271 10.30 -6.49 22.01
N LYS A 272 9.81 -5.32 21.60
CA LYS A 272 9.33 -4.28 22.52
C LYS A 272 8.20 -4.81 23.40
N ALA A 273 7.38 -5.73 22.87
CA ALA A 273 6.25 -6.34 23.55
C ALA A 273 6.63 -7.15 24.80
N TRP A 274 7.89 -7.59 24.92
CA TRP A 274 8.37 -8.31 26.11
C TRP A 274 8.54 -7.40 27.34
N PHE A 275 8.55 -6.07 27.14
CA PHE A 275 8.75 -5.11 28.22
C PHE A 275 7.41 -4.56 28.70
N HIS A 276 7.08 -4.86 29.96
CA HIS A 276 5.90 -4.32 30.63
C HIS A 276 6.35 -3.40 31.77
N ALA A 277 5.64 -2.29 31.95
CA ALA A 277 5.91 -1.35 33.03
C ALA A 277 4.63 -0.92 33.73
N TYR A 278 4.72 -0.67 35.04
CA TYR A 278 3.61 -0.20 35.86
C TYR A 278 4.08 0.81 36.92
N ASP A 279 3.17 1.64 37.41
CA ASP A 279 3.42 2.56 38.53
C ASP A 279 3.54 1.76 39.84
N SER A 280 4.66 1.93 40.54
CA SER A 280 5.00 1.14 41.72
C SER A 280 3.96 1.22 42.85
N GLU A 281 3.24 2.34 42.98
CA GLU A 281 2.27 2.59 44.04
C GLU A 281 0.85 2.17 43.64
N ASN A 282 0.31 2.71 42.54
CA ASN A 282 -1.10 2.52 42.18
C ASN A 282 -1.33 1.33 41.23
N LYS A 283 -0.26 0.69 40.75
CA LYS A 283 -0.27 -0.44 39.81
C LYS A 283 -0.90 -0.13 38.44
N GLU A 284 -1.00 1.13 38.04
CA GLU A 284 -1.43 1.54 36.70
C GLU A 284 -0.42 1.04 35.65
N SER A 285 -0.92 0.50 34.53
CA SER A 285 -0.06 0.10 33.41
C SER A 285 0.51 1.32 32.68
N LEU A 286 1.84 1.34 32.54
CA LEU A 286 2.59 2.38 31.83
C LEU A 286 3.12 1.88 30.48
N THR A 287 2.89 0.62 30.13
CA THR A 287 3.51 -0.10 29.00
C THR A 287 3.38 0.63 27.65
N SER A 288 2.27 1.31 27.38
CA SER A 288 2.11 2.07 26.12
C SER A 288 2.87 3.41 26.10
N LYS A 289 3.26 3.92 27.27
CA LYS A 289 3.88 5.24 27.48
C LYS A 289 5.41 5.17 27.62
N ILE A 290 6.00 3.98 27.63
CA ILE A 290 7.43 3.79 27.83
C ILE A 290 8.24 3.89 26.52
N SER A 291 9.41 4.51 26.64
CA SER A 291 10.51 4.44 25.68
C SER A 291 11.60 3.55 26.23
N ILE A 292 12.10 2.61 25.42
CA ILE A 292 13.05 1.58 25.87
C ILE A 292 14.30 1.65 25.01
N LYS A 293 15.46 1.55 25.66
CA LYS A 293 16.74 1.27 25.03
C LYS A 293 17.32 -0.04 25.56
N VAL A 294 17.94 -0.82 24.69
CA VAL A 294 18.73 -2.00 25.06
C VAL A 294 20.13 -1.84 24.50
N ASP A 295 21.15 -1.96 25.35
CA ASP A 295 22.56 -1.71 25.03
C ASP A 295 22.77 -0.37 24.27
N GLY A 296 22.02 0.66 24.67
CA GLY A 296 22.07 2.01 24.09
C GLY A 296 21.30 2.20 22.77
N GLN A 297 20.64 1.16 22.25
CA GLN A 297 19.89 1.21 20.99
C GLN A 297 18.38 1.27 21.24
N TYR A 298 17.66 2.05 20.43
CA TYR A 298 16.21 2.12 20.45
C TYR A 298 15.58 1.05 19.54
N PHE A 299 14.37 0.62 19.88
CA PHE A 299 13.57 -0.24 19.01
C PHE A 299 13.17 0.49 17.73
N ASN A 300 13.17 -0.22 16.61
CA ASN A 300 12.62 0.22 15.34
C ASN A 300 11.43 -0.67 14.98
N ASP A 301 10.26 -0.10 14.75
CA ASP A 301 9.01 -0.85 14.47
C ASP A 301 8.73 -1.98 15.48
N GLY A 302 9.04 -1.76 16.76
CA GLY A 302 8.80 -2.72 17.84
C GLY A 302 9.82 -3.86 17.95
N VAL A 303 10.86 -3.89 17.12
CA VAL A 303 11.92 -4.91 17.12
C VAL A 303 13.30 -4.27 17.26
N LEU A 304 14.22 -4.98 17.90
CA LEU A 304 15.63 -4.61 18.00
C LEU A 304 16.50 -5.85 17.83
N TYR A 305 17.63 -5.72 17.13
CA TYR A 305 18.59 -6.79 16.93
C TYR A 305 19.90 -6.46 17.66
N VAL A 306 20.24 -7.24 18.67
CA VAL A 306 21.45 -7.06 19.48
C VAL A 306 22.40 -8.23 19.31
N ALA A 307 23.70 -8.00 19.49
CA ALA A 307 24.69 -9.09 19.46
C ALA A 307 24.37 -10.11 20.57
N GLU A 308 24.46 -11.40 20.24
CA GLU A 308 24.25 -12.48 21.19
C GLU A 308 25.36 -12.48 22.26
N LYS A 309 24.96 -12.49 23.53
CA LYS A 309 25.84 -12.64 24.69
C LYS A 309 25.53 -13.98 25.35
N LEU A 310 26.55 -14.70 25.81
CA LEU A 310 26.38 -16.04 26.40
C LEU A 310 25.48 -16.04 27.65
N ASP A 311 25.47 -14.95 28.40
CA ASP A 311 24.67 -14.79 29.62
C ASP A 311 23.31 -14.13 29.36
N ASN A 312 22.99 -13.73 28.12
CA ASN A 312 21.79 -12.98 27.74
C ASN A 312 21.54 -11.68 28.56
N HIS A 313 22.56 -11.13 29.21
CA HIS A 313 22.42 -9.93 30.03
C HIS A 313 22.65 -8.66 29.20
N HIS A 314 21.67 -7.77 29.22
CA HIS A 314 21.70 -6.52 28.45
C HIS A 314 21.40 -5.32 29.34
N ASN A 315 22.01 -4.18 29.00
CA ASN A 315 21.76 -2.92 29.68
C ASN A 315 20.44 -2.33 29.17
N VAL A 316 19.41 -2.35 29.99
CA VAL A 316 18.08 -1.84 29.66
C VAL A 316 17.85 -0.50 30.34
N GLU A 317 17.46 0.50 29.56
CA GLU A 317 17.00 1.80 30.04
C GLU A 317 15.55 2.01 29.63
N ILE A 318 14.66 2.25 30.59
CA ILE A 318 13.24 2.55 30.36
C ILE A 318 12.94 3.95 30.85
N GLN A 319 12.34 4.75 29.99
CA GLN A 319 11.96 6.13 30.26
C GLN A 319 10.45 6.29 30.08
N CYS A 320 9.81 6.94 31.04
CA CYS A 320 8.40 7.31 30.98
C CYS A 320 8.24 8.74 31.51
N ASN A 321 7.47 9.58 30.83
CA ASN A 321 7.28 10.96 31.26
C ASN A 321 6.59 11.01 32.64
N GLY A 322 7.15 11.78 33.57
CA GLY A 322 6.69 11.86 34.96
C GLY A 322 7.24 10.78 35.89
N TYR A 323 8.14 9.91 35.42
CA TYR A 323 8.76 8.84 36.22
C TYR A 323 10.28 8.95 36.19
N GLU A 324 10.93 8.37 37.20
CA GLU A 324 12.38 8.19 37.19
C GLU A 324 12.80 7.14 36.14
N PRO A 325 13.91 7.33 35.42
CA PRO A 325 14.37 6.37 34.43
C PRO A 325 14.85 5.08 35.11
N TYR A 326 14.30 3.95 34.70
CA TYR A 326 14.79 2.65 35.12
C TYR A 326 16.03 2.28 34.33
N LYS A 327 17.11 1.88 35.01
CA LYS A 327 18.36 1.42 34.41
C LYS A 327 18.84 0.17 35.13
N ALA A 328 18.92 -0.94 34.42
CA ALA A 328 19.41 -2.19 34.97
C ALA A 328 20.08 -3.05 33.91
N ASN A 329 20.99 -3.90 34.35
CA ASN A 329 21.50 -5.02 33.56
C ASN A 329 20.62 -6.24 33.89
N ILE A 330 19.82 -6.68 32.93
CA ILE A 330 18.86 -7.78 33.13
C ILE A 330 19.02 -8.84 32.06
N GLU A 331 18.70 -10.08 32.40
CA GLU A 331 18.55 -11.15 31.43
C GLU A 331 17.31 -10.89 30.57
N ILE A 332 17.48 -10.84 29.25
CA ILE A 332 16.37 -10.70 28.30
C ILE A 332 15.92 -12.08 27.82
N ASN A 333 14.72 -12.46 28.21
CA ASN A 333 13.99 -13.62 27.73
C ASN A 333 12.59 -13.20 27.27
N ASP A 334 11.82 -14.16 26.75
CA ASP A 334 10.49 -13.90 26.18
C ASP A 334 9.44 -13.51 27.24
N ASN A 335 9.81 -13.53 28.53
CA ASN A 335 8.94 -13.23 29.66
C ASN A 335 9.66 -12.40 30.72
N ILE A 336 9.94 -11.14 30.39
CA ILE A 336 10.57 -10.20 31.33
C ILE A 336 9.54 -9.84 32.42
N PRO A 337 9.90 -9.95 33.71
CA PRO A 337 9.05 -9.49 34.80
C PRO A 337 8.65 -8.03 34.61
N ALA A 338 7.40 -7.69 34.92
CA ALA A 338 6.92 -6.33 34.80
C ALA A 338 7.75 -5.38 35.69
N ILE A 339 8.17 -4.25 35.12
CA ILE A 339 9.09 -3.31 35.73
C ILE A 339 8.31 -2.21 36.43
N ALA A 340 8.53 -2.08 37.74
CA ALA A 340 7.93 -1.00 38.54
C ALA A 340 8.69 0.31 38.29
N LEU A 341 7.97 1.38 37.94
CA LEU A 341 8.50 2.73 37.80
C LEU A 341 8.02 3.61 38.96
N ASN A 342 8.93 4.36 39.56
CA ASN A 342 8.62 5.33 40.60
C ASN A 342 8.31 6.69 39.97
N ALA A 343 7.21 7.30 40.39
CA ALA A 343 6.86 8.65 39.96
C ALA A 343 7.96 9.63 40.40
N LYS A 344 8.28 10.59 39.53
CA LYS A 344 9.26 11.63 39.87
C LYS A 344 8.63 12.60 40.85
N GLU A 345 9.18 12.68 42.06
CA GLU A 345 8.70 13.61 43.06
C GLU A 345 9.19 15.03 42.76
N TYR A 346 8.25 15.98 42.72
CA TYR A 346 8.52 17.41 42.69
C TYR A 346 8.11 17.97 44.04
N GLU A 347 9.07 18.53 44.76
CA GLU A 347 8.86 19.17 46.05
C GLU A 347 9.06 20.67 45.89
N GLU A 348 8.05 21.45 46.24
CA GLU A 348 8.16 22.89 46.33
C GLU A 348 7.64 23.39 47.67
N THR A 349 8.39 24.32 48.25
CA THR A 349 8.11 24.93 49.54
C THR A 349 7.55 26.32 49.33
N PHE A 350 6.40 26.60 49.92
CA PHE A 350 5.71 27.88 49.92
C PHE A 350 5.60 28.46 51.33
N ILE A 351 5.40 29.76 51.41
CA ILE A 351 5.20 30.48 52.67
C ILE A 351 3.74 30.92 52.75
N LEU A 352 3.01 30.49 53.77
CA LEU A 352 1.70 31.03 54.11
C LEU A 352 1.90 32.22 55.07
N PRO A 353 1.58 33.46 54.64
CA PRO A 353 1.72 34.64 55.49
C PRO A 353 0.82 34.53 56.73
N LYS A 354 1.28 35.07 57.85
CA LYS A 354 0.50 35.18 59.09
C LYS A 354 -0.89 35.80 58.86
N GLN A 355 -0.99 36.78 57.96
CA GLN A 355 -2.23 37.53 57.70
C GLN A 355 -3.33 36.68 57.06
N ASP A 356 -2.95 35.65 56.30
CA ASP A 356 -3.88 34.76 55.59
C ASP A 356 -4.17 33.46 56.37
N GLY A 357 -3.40 33.19 57.43
CA GLY A 357 -3.57 32.00 58.26
C GLY A 357 -4.45 32.23 59.48
N ASN A 358 -5.49 31.42 59.62
CA ASN A 358 -6.38 31.47 60.78
C ASN A 358 -5.66 31.01 62.06
N GLY A 359 -5.40 31.94 62.98
CA GLY A 359 -4.74 31.64 64.26
C GLY A 359 -3.23 31.42 64.19
N LEU A 360 -2.55 31.92 63.14
CA LEU A 360 -1.10 31.88 63.05
C LEU A 360 -0.45 33.03 63.84
N ASP A 361 0.59 32.73 64.61
CA ASP A 361 1.41 33.73 65.31
C ASP A 361 2.64 34.18 64.50
N ALA A 362 3.03 33.41 63.49
CA ALA A 362 4.11 33.67 62.54
C ALA A 362 3.80 33.04 61.17
N ASN A 363 4.61 33.35 60.15
CA ASN A 363 4.46 32.74 58.82
C ASN A 363 4.65 31.23 58.91
N ALA A 364 3.76 30.46 58.27
CA ALA A 364 3.85 29.01 58.19
C ALA A 364 4.53 28.59 56.88
N THR A 365 5.22 27.43 56.90
CA THR A 365 5.82 26.84 55.70
C THR A 365 4.93 25.71 55.22
N ILE A 366 4.53 25.75 53.94
CA ILE A 366 3.75 24.69 53.29
C ILE A 366 4.64 23.99 52.28
N ILE A 367 4.84 22.69 52.46
CA ILE A 367 5.56 21.85 51.50
C ILE A 367 4.54 21.10 50.67
N ILE A 368 4.56 21.30 49.36
CA ILE A 368 3.70 20.58 48.43
C ILE A 368 4.58 19.59 47.66
N LYS A 369 4.29 18.31 47.83
CA LYS A 369 4.92 17.23 47.06
C LYS A 369 3.94 16.71 46.02
N THR A 370 4.32 16.73 44.75
CA THR A 370 3.51 16.23 43.64
C THR A 370 4.29 15.25 42.78
N LYS A 371 3.56 14.31 42.16
CA LYS A 371 4.11 13.32 41.20
C LYS A 371 4.30 13.87 39.78
N LYS A 372 3.81 15.07 39.51
CA LYS A 372 3.90 15.77 38.21
C LYS A 372 4.30 17.21 38.47
N ASN A 373 5.16 17.73 37.60
CA ASN A 373 5.51 19.14 37.60
C ASN A 373 4.22 19.95 37.37
N PHE A 374 3.83 20.78 38.35
CA PHE A 374 2.67 21.64 38.23
C PHE A 374 3.13 23.00 37.69
N GLN A 375 2.54 23.45 36.58
CA GLN A 375 2.81 24.78 36.02
C GLN A 375 1.98 25.88 36.70
N SER A 376 0.97 25.50 37.50
CA SER A 376 0.03 26.40 38.17
C SER A 376 -0.18 25.96 39.62
N MET A 377 -0.51 26.91 40.51
CA MET A 377 -0.77 26.67 41.93
C MET A 377 -1.76 25.49 42.14
N PRO A 378 -1.34 24.40 42.81
CA PRO A 378 -2.20 23.23 43.02
C PRO A 378 -3.25 23.45 44.14
N LEU A 379 -3.06 24.45 45.02
CA LEU A 379 -4.02 24.78 46.07
C LEU A 379 -5.13 25.67 45.53
N LYS A 380 -6.36 25.15 45.49
CA LYS A 380 -7.55 25.91 45.04
C LYS A 380 -7.79 27.12 45.93
N GLY A 381 -7.96 28.29 45.30
CA GLY A 381 -8.22 29.56 45.98
C GLY A 381 -6.96 30.31 46.43
N TYR A 382 -5.77 29.78 46.14
CA TYR A 382 -4.50 30.46 46.41
C TYR A 382 -3.79 30.81 45.11
N THR A 383 -3.01 31.88 45.15
CA THR A 383 -2.06 32.29 44.11
C THR A 383 -0.69 32.52 44.73
N VAL A 384 0.37 32.55 43.92
CA VAL A 384 1.71 32.91 44.39
C VAL A 384 1.97 34.37 44.09
N GLU A 385 2.32 35.15 45.12
CA GLU A 385 2.89 36.49 44.94
C GLU A 385 4.37 36.50 45.38
N GLY A 386 5.23 37.19 44.61
CA GLY A 386 6.67 37.30 44.89
C GLY A 386 7.40 35.95 44.96
N ASP A 387 8.43 35.88 45.80
CA ASP A 387 9.25 34.67 46.04
C ASP A 387 8.53 33.68 46.98
N LYS A 388 7.43 33.07 46.48
CA LYS A 388 6.74 31.90 47.06
C LYS A 388 5.75 32.17 48.20
N PHE A 389 5.21 33.39 48.32
CA PHE A 389 4.13 33.66 49.27
C PHE A 389 2.78 33.23 48.69
N LEU A 390 2.03 32.44 49.47
CA LEU A 390 0.66 32.06 49.15
C LEU A 390 -0.31 33.16 49.56
N CYS A 391 -1.05 33.70 48.60
CA CYS A 391 -2.08 34.70 48.84
C CYS A 391 -3.46 34.11 48.54
N TYR A 392 -4.41 34.30 49.45
CA TYR A 392 -5.80 33.85 49.21
C TYR A 392 -6.50 34.77 48.21
N ASN A 393 -6.97 34.21 47.09
CA ASN A 393 -7.69 34.96 46.07
C ASN A 393 -9.13 35.25 46.53
N ASN A 394 -9.30 36.37 47.22
CA ASN A 394 -10.58 36.77 47.78
C ASN A 394 -11.44 37.47 46.70
N ASN A 395 -12.52 36.82 46.27
CA ASN A 395 -13.43 37.29 45.21
C ASN A 395 -14.33 38.48 45.65
N ILE A 396 -13.84 39.30 46.59
CA ILE A 396 -14.53 40.44 47.21
C ILE A 396 -14.96 41.47 46.16
N VAL A 397 -14.12 41.73 45.15
CA VAL A 397 -14.43 42.68 44.06
C VAL A 397 -15.69 42.25 43.29
N LEU A 398 -15.86 40.95 43.08
CA LEU A 398 -17.01 40.37 42.39
C LEU A 398 -18.28 40.48 43.24
N LYS A 399 -18.17 40.26 44.56
CA LYS A 399 -19.27 40.46 45.52
C LYS A 399 -19.71 41.93 45.61
N ILE A 400 -18.76 42.87 45.61
CA ILE A 400 -19.04 44.31 45.61
C ILE A 400 -19.73 44.74 44.31
N LYS A 401 -19.30 44.20 43.16
CA LYS A 401 -19.92 44.50 41.85
C LYS A 401 -21.40 44.08 41.80
N TRP A 402 -21.74 42.89 42.33
CA TRP A 402 -23.14 42.44 42.42
C TRP A 402 -23.97 43.24 43.41
N PHE A 403 -23.36 43.72 44.51
CA PHE A 403 -24.03 44.61 45.47
C PHE A 403 -24.45 45.95 44.84
N PHE A 404 -23.55 46.59 44.07
CA PHE A 404 -23.87 47.85 43.39
C PHE A 404 -24.96 47.71 42.32
N ILE A 405 -24.97 46.59 41.58
CA ILE A 405 -26.02 46.30 40.59
C ILE A 405 -27.39 46.15 41.29
N GLY A 406 -27.44 45.44 42.42
CA GLY A 406 -28.65 45.32 43.22
C GLY A 406 -29.14 46.69 43.74
N PHE A 407 -28.23 47.54 44.23
CA PHE A 407 -28.56 48.86 44.75
C PHE A 407 -29.16 49.81 43.70
N ILE A 408 -28.65 49.81 42.46
CA ILE A 408 -29.17 50.65 41.37
C ILE A 408 -30.59 50.22 40.96
N SER A 409 -30.89 48.93 41.01
CA SER A 409 -32.20 48.39 40.61
C SER A 409 -33.35 48.91 41.50
N LEU A 410 -33.09 49.18 42.79
CA LEU A 410 -34.07 49.74 43.73
C LEU A 410 -34.52 51.16 43.35
N PHE A 411 -33.62 52.00 42.82
CA PHE A 411 -33.97 53.35 42.38
C PHE A 411 -34.87 53.35 41.15
N VAL A 412 -34.65 52.41 40.23
CA VAL A 412 -35.47 52.26 39.01
C VAL A 412 -36.89 51.84 39.37
N ILE A 413 -37.03 50.89 40.31
CA ILE A 413 -38.35 50.43 40.80
C ILE A 413 -39.09 51.56 41.52
N GLY A 414 -38.39 52.36 42.35
CA GLY A 414 -38.99 53.51 43.04
C GLY A 414 -39.48 54.61 42.08
N ALA A 415 -38.72 54.90 41.02
CA ALA A 415 -39.12 55.86 40.00
C ALA A 415 -40.34 55.39 39.18
N LEU A 416 -40.41 54.10 38.86
CA LEU A 416 -41.57 53.50 38.18
C LEU A 416 -42.82 53.53 39.06
N TYR A 417 -42.69 53.31 40.38
CA TYR A 417 -43.82 53.40 41.31
C TYR A 417 -44.37 54.82 41.42
N GLN A 418 -43.51 55.84 41.53
CA GLN A 418 -43.93 57.25 41.55
C GLN A 418 -44.57 57.68 40.22
N GLY A 419 -44.04 57.19 39.09
CA GLY A 419 -44.66 57.40 37.77
C GLY A 419 -46.04 56.75 37.64
N TYR A 420 -46.23 55.55 38.23
CA TYR A 420 -47.51 54.87 38.26
C TYR A 420 -48.57 55.64 39.06
N VAL A 421 -48.24 56.10 40.27
CA VAL A 421 -49.17 56.87 41.13
C VAL A 421 -49.64 58.16 40.45
N ALA A 422 -48.74 58.89 39.78
CA ALA A 422 -49.09 60.12 39.07
C ALA A 422 -49.99 59.89 37.84
N ILE A 423 -49.89 58.72 37.21
CA ILE A 423 -50.75 58.32 36.09
C ILE A 423 -52.13 57.88 36.60
N ASP A 424 -52.19 57.16 37.72
CA ASP A 424 -53.44 56.70 38.34
C ASP A 424 -54.33 57.88 38.76
N GLU A 425 -53.77 58.87 39.46
CA GLU A 425 -54.48 60.08 39.92
C GLU A 425 -54.99 60.97 38.76
N PHE A 426 -54.33 60.91 37.59
CA PHE A 426 -54.76 61.62 36.38
C PHE A 426 -55.95 60.93 35.70
N PHE A 427 -55.98 59.60 35.67
CA PHE A 427 -57.07 58.80 35.07
C PHE A 427 -58.29 58.64 35.98
N ASP A 428 -58.19 58.93 37.28
CA ASP A 428 -59.34 58.96 38.19
C ASP A 428 -60.37 60.05 37.84
N ASN A 429 -59.93 61.17 37.26
CA ASN A 429 -60.82 62.28 36.88
C ASN A 429 -61.11 62.37 35.37
N HIS A 430 -60.50 61.51 34.54
CA HIS A 430 -60.59 61.61 33.09
C HIS A 430 -60.70 60.25 32.38
N GLU A 431 -61.65 60.11 31.46
CA GLU A 431 -61.83 58.90 30.64
C GLU A 431 -61.33 59.09 29.21
N PHE A 432 -60.77 58.02 28.64
CA PHE A 432 -60.26 58.00 27.29
C PHE A 432 -61.37 57.64 26.29
N GLN A 433 -61.58 58.46 25.26
CA GLN A 433 -62.50 58.17 24.16
C GLN A 433 -61.77 58.18 22.81
N LEU A 434 -62.13 57.27 21.91
CA LEU A 434 -61.54 57.17 20.56
C LEU A 434 -62.15 58.24 19.63
N GLY A 435 -61.65 59.48 19.73
CA GLY A 435 -62.00 60.65 18.92
C GLY A 435 -61.54 61.95 19.60
N LEU A 436 -61.13 62.97 18.86
CA LEU A 436 -60.57 64.19 19.44
C LEU A 436 -61.64 65.11 20.08
N PRO A 437 -61.40 65.65 21.30
CA PRO A 437 -60.28 65.36 22.19
C PRO A 437 -60.45 64.01 22.90
N PHE A 438 -59.34 63.26 22.98
CA PHE A 438 -59.30 61.86 23.43
C PHE A 438 -59.53 61.67 24.95
N ILE A 439 -59.70 62.74 25.74
CA ILE A 439 -59.77 62.71 27.21
C ILE A 439 -60.91 63.62 27.69
N VAL A 440 -61.86 63.11 28.49
CA VAL A 440 -63.07 63.82 28.98
C VAL A 440 -63.35 63.52 30.46
N GLU A 441 -63.85 64.50 31.24
CA GLU A 441 -64.20 64.34 32.67
C GLU A 441 -65.40 63.39 32.90
N LYS A 442 -65.29 62.48 33.87
CA LYS A 442 -66.31 61.45 34.16
C LYS A 442 -67.53 62.00 34.92
N HIS A 443 -68.73 61.82 34.37
CA HIS A 443 -70.01 61.99 35.08
C HIS A 443 -70.56 60.65 35.59
N ILE A 444 -70.73 60.52 36.90
CA ILE A 444 -71.09 59.27 37.60
C ILE A 444 -72.59 58.97 37.51
N LYS A 445 -72.95 57.75 37.08
CA LYS A 445 -74.22 57.08 37.45
C LYS A 445 -73.99 55.59 37.74
N THR A 446 -74.67 55.18 38.81
CA THR A 446 -74.55 54.01 39.70
C THR A 446 -75.14 52.70 39.13
N THR A 447 -74.92 51.59 39.87
CA THR A 447 -75.74 50.32 39.97
C THR A 447 -75.17 49.19 39.07
N THR A 448 -74.88 47.93 39.46
CA THR A 448 -75.00 47.08 40.67
C THR A 448 -74.38 45.71 40.35
N ASP A 449 -73.77 45.05 41.37
CA ASP A 449 -73.64 43.62 41.74
C ASP A 449 -73.69 42.53 40.62
N ASP A 450 -73.04 41.36 40.65
CA ASP A 450 -72.24 40.59 41.61
C ASP A 450 -71.81 39.28 40.88
N VAL A 451 -70.77 38.57 41.38
CA VAL A 451 -70.70 37.07 41.51
C VAL A 451 -70.53 36.24 40.19
N ILE A 452 -69.70 35.18 40.00
CA ILE A 452 -68.71 34.39 40.78
C ILE A 452 -68.24 33.20 39.87
N ILE A 453 -67.07 32.60 40.18
CA ILE A 453 -66.60 31.20 39.90
C ILE A 453 -66.11 30.80 38.48
N THR A 454 -64.81 30.50 38.26
CA THR A 454 -63.98 29.27 38.51
C THR A 454 -64.08 28.21 37.40
N ASP A 455 -62.97 27.86 36.71
CA ASP A 455 -62.23 26.59 36.93
C ASP A 455 -61.17 26.27 35.84
N LYS A 456 -60.04 25.73 36.34
CA LYS A 456 -59.08 24.73 35.80
C LYS A 456 -58.35 24.99 34.46
N ALA A 457 -57.01 25.04 34.46
CA ALA A 457 -56.02 23.94 34.55
C ALA A 457 -56.19 22.93 33.40
N GLU A 458 -55.17 22.60 32.61
CA GLU A 458 -53.99 21.84 33.07
C GLU A 458 -52.83 21.96 32.06
N ALA A 459 -51.60 21.88 32.59
CA ALA A 459 -50.35 21.97 31.86
C ALA A 459 -49.81 20.56 31.56
N GLU A 460 -49.11 20.41 30.43
CA GLU A 460 -48.13 19.33 30.23
C GLU A 460 -46.78 19.92 29.80
N GLN A 461 -45.71 19.47 30.47
CA GLN A 461 -44.30 19.70 30.15
C GLN A 461 -43.81 18.73 29.05
N PRO A 462 -42.80 19.08 28.24
CA PRO A 462 -42.13 18.13 27.35
C PRO A 462 -40.85 17.51 27.96
N GLU A 463 -40.64 16.23 27.68
CA GLU A 463 -39.47 15.40 28.03
C GLU A 463 -38.16 15.84 27.34
N ALA A 464 -37.05 15.70 28.05
CA ALA A 464 -35.70 15.94 27.56
C ALA A 464 -35.22 14.79 26.65
N THR A 465 -35.00 15.07 25.35
CA THR A 465 -34.41 14.12 24.39
C THR A 465 -32.89 14.20 24.41
N ASN A 466 -32.22 13.04 24.54
CA ASN A 466 -30.77 12.88 24.50
C ASN A 466 -30.19 13.31 23.13
N LEU A 467 -29.16 14.16 23.14
CA LEU A 467 -28.54 14.74 21.93
C LEU A 467 -27.65 13.75 21.17
N ASP A 468 -27.10 12.74 21.85
CA ASP A 468 -26.22 11.74 21.24
C ASP A 468 -27.01 10.76 20.35
N ASP A 469 -28.21 10.38 20.78
CA ASP A 469 -29.11 9.52 19.99
C ASP A 469 -29.55 10.20 18.69
N LYS A 470 -29.76 11.53 18.73
CA LYS A 470 -30.06 12.35 17.53
C LYS A 470 -28.89 12.40 16.55
N ALA A 471 -27.65 12.36 17.04
CA ALA A 471 -26.47 12.32 16.18
C ALA A 471 -26.37 10.97 15.46
N ILE A 472 -26.60 9.86 16.16
CA ILE A 472 -26.61 8.53 15.53
C ILE A 472 -27.75 8.40 14.52
N GLU A 473 -28.95 8.92 14.83
CA GLU A 473 -30.06 8.96 13.87
C GLU A 473 -29.70 9.76 12.61
N TYR A 474 -29.04 10.92 12.77
CA TYR A 474 -28.56 11.72 11.65
C TYR A 474 -27.60 10.94 10.75
N LEU A 475 -26.61 10.25 11.34
CA LEU A 475 -25.61 9.49 10.58
C LEU A 475 -26.24 8.36 9.75
N ASN A 476 -27.27 7.69 10.27
CA ASN A 476 -27.95 6.61 9.59
C ASN A 476 -28.93 7.10 8.52
N LYS A 477 -29.62 8.23 8.75
CA LYS A 477 -30.68 8.72 7.86
C LYS A 477 -30.16 9.49 6.64
N GLN A 478 -29.06 10.22 6.78
CA GLN A 478 -28.57 11.11 5.72
C GLN A 478 -27.55 10.40 4.82
N GLU A 479 -27.81 10.38 3.50
CA GLU A 479 -26.91 9.84 2.46
C GLU A 479 -25.59 10.58 2.36
N ALA A 480 -25.60 11.87 2.70
CA ALA A 480 -24.42 12.69 2.69
C ALA A 480 -24.31 13.49 3.97
N TRP A 481 -23.13 13.45 4.56
CA TRP A 481 -22.84 14.14 5.80
C TRP A 481 -22.27 15.51 5.52
N ILE A 482 -22.87 16.51 6.17
CA ILE A 482 -22.53 17.92 6.01
C ILE A 482 -21.72 18.37 7.22
N LYS A 483 -20.59 19.04 6.98
CA LYS A 483 -19.66 19.51 8.02
C LYS A 483 -20.40 20.26 9.14
N ASP A 484 -21.15 21.30 8.80
CA ASP A 484 -21.83 22.14 9.79
C ASP A 484 -22.87 21.35 10.62
N SER A 485 -23.50 20.33 10.04
CA SER A 485 -24.44 19.47 10.77
C SER A 485 -23.72 18.50 11.71
N LEU A 486 -22.57 17.96 11.32
CA LEU A 486 -21.74 17.09 12.18
C LEU A 486 -21.10 17.87 13.33
N GLU A 487 -20.71 19.13 13.13
CA GLU A 487 -20.12 19.96 14.18
C GLU A 487 -21.14 20.35 15.28
N ASN A 488 -22.45 20.21 15.03
CA ASN A 488 -23.48 20.49 16.03
C ASN A 488 -23.59 19.44 17.14
N TYR A 489 -23.01 18.25 16.96
CA TYR A 489 -23.02 17.20 17.96
C TYR A 489 -21.60 16.91 18.47
N LYS A 490 -21.46 16.84 19.78
CA LYS A 490 -20.16 16.64 20.44
C LYS A 490 -19.47 15.35 20.00
N ILE A 491 -20.23 14.28 19.75
CA ILE A 491 -19.69 12.96 19.37
C ILE A 491 -19.25 12.86 17.90
N THR A 492 -19.70 13.77 17.02
CA THR A 492 -19.32 13.82 15.60
C THR A 492 -18.35 14.96 15.27
N GLN A 493 -17.86 15.67 16.28
CA GLN A 493 -17.00 16.83 16.11
C GLN A 493 -15.64 16.46 15.48
N GLY A 494 -15.28 17.11 14.38
CA GLY A 494 -14.07 16.82 13.60
C GLY A 494 -14.15 15.54 12.76
N LEU A 495 -15.29 14.83 12.73
CA LEU A 495 -15.47 13.62 11.91
C LEU A 495 -15.32 13.93 10.42
N PHE A 496 -15.93 15.03 9.97
CA PHE A 496 -15.86 15.46 8.57
C PHE A 496 -14.42 15.69 8.12
N ASP A 497 -13.63 16.40 8.93
CA ASP A 497 -12.26 16.74 8.59
C ASP A 497 -11.37 15.50 8.58
N ALA A 498 -11.56 14.57 9.53
CA ALA A 498 -10.85 13.29 9.57
C ALA A 498 -11.16 12.43 8.32
N MET A 499 -12.42 12.37 7.89
CA MET A 499 -12.80 11.69 6.65
C MET A 499 -12.18 12.39 5.43
N ASN A 500 -12.30 13.71 5.34
CA ASN A 500 -11.82 14.45 4.19
C ASN A 500 -10.29 14.40 4.03
N ALA A 501 -9.53 14.33 5.12
CA ALA A 501 -8.07 14.24 5.12
C ALA A 501 -7.52 12.79 5.09
N PHE A 502 -8.41 11.80 5.02
CA PHE A 502 -8.08 10.38 5.13
C PHE A 502 -7.24 10.06 6.38
N GLU A 503 -7.61 10.62 7.53
CA GLU A 503 -6.98 10.32 8.82
C GLU A 503 -7.48 8.98 9.36
N LEU A 504 -7.11 7.89 8.67
CA LEU A 504 -7.62 6.54 8.96
C LEU A 504 -7.39 6.14 10.43
N GLU A 505 -6.23 6.47 11.00
CA GLU A 505 -5.92 6.22 12.41
C GLU A 505 -6.89 6.93 13.36
N SER A 506 -7.33 8.15 13.03
CA SER A 506 -8.34 8.86 13.82
C SER A 506 -9.71 8.20 13.67
N LEU A 507 -10.09 7.78 12.46
CA LEU A 507 -11.37 7.11 12.18
C LEU A 507 -11.49 5.76 12.91
N THR A 508 -10.37 5.07 13.14
CA THR A 508 -10.31 3.79 13.86
C THR A 508 -9.96 3.93 15.36
N SER A 509 -9.85 5.14 15.89
CA SER A 509 -9.48 5.39 17.28
C SER A 509 -10.68 5.39 18.25
N GLU A 510 -10.41 5.32 19.55
CA GLU A 510 -11.44 5.42 20.60
C GLU A 510 -12.27 6.71 20.52
N LYS A 511 -11.75 7.77 19.89
CA LYS A 511 -12.41 9.07 19.72
C LYS A 511 -13.81 8.94 19.10
N TYR A 512 -13.99 8.03 18.13
CA TYR A 512 -15.26 7.83 17.43
C TYR A 512 -15.92 6.48 17.75
N SER A 513 -15.47 5.81 18.82
CA SER A 513 -16.01 4.50 19.22
C SER A 513 -17.52 4.50 19.47
N MET A 514 -18.08 5.58 20.03
CA MET A 514 -19.53 5.72 20.22
C MET A 514 -20.32 5.75 18.91
N LEU A 515 -19.70 6.19 17.81
CA LEU A 515 -20.34 6.24 16.49
C LEU A 515 -20.47 4.86 15.85
N MET A 516 -19.86 3.82 16.42
CA MET A 516 -20.02 2.42 15.97
C MET A 516 -21.47 1.93 16.08
N GLN A 517 -22.34 2.64 16.80
CA GLN A 517 -23.79 2.39 16.81
C GLN A 517 -24.46 2.77 15.48
N SER A 518 -23.82 3.58 14.63
CA SER A 518 -24.27 3.85 13.27
C SER A 518 -23.77 2.77 12.30
N GLU A 519 -24.70 2.19 11.54
CA GLU A 519 -24.38 1.19 10.52
C GLU A 519 -23.45 1.78 9.43
N ARG A 520 -23.70 3.01 9.01
CA ARG A 520 -22.87 3.69 8.01
C ARG A 520 -21.47 4.01 8.52
N PHE A 521 -21.34 4.48 9.76
CA PHE A 521 -20.03 4.74 10.35
C PHE A 521 -19.24 3.44 10.58
N SER A 522 -19.88 2.37 11.07
CA SER A 522 -19.20 1.08 11.25
C SER A 522 -18.63 0.52 9.93
N ARG A 523 -19.32 0.70 8.80
CA ARG A 523 -18.78 0.36 7.46
C ARG A 523 -17.55 1.18 7.10
N ILE A 524 -17.53 2.47 7.42
CA ILE A 524 -16.33 3.32 7.25
C ILE A 524 -15.19 2.81 8.13
N PHE A 525 -15.46 2.51 9.40
CA PHE A 525 -14.49 2.01 10.37
C PHE A 525 -13.79 0.74 9.85
N TYR A 526 -14.57 -0.28 9.44
CA TYR A 526 -13.99 -1.53 8.95
C TYR A 526 -13.21 -1.34 7.63
N ALA A 527 -13.69 -0.51 6.71
CA ALA A 527 -12.97 -0.22 5.46
C ALA A 527 -11.65 0.54 5.72
N ALA A 528 -11.65 1.49 6.67
CA ALA A 528 -10.45 2.22 7.09
C ALA A 528 -9.45 1.30 7.79
N GLN A 529 -9.93 0.40 8.66
CA GLN A 529 -9.11 -0.58 9.36
C GLN A 529 -8.45 -1.54 8.38
N GLU A 530 -9.18 -2.06 7.39
CA GLU A 530 -8.62 -2.93 6.35
C GLU A 530 -7.51 -2.21 5.55
N CYS A 531 -7.71 -0.93 5.24
CA CYS A 531 -6.69 -0.11 4.57
C CYS A 531 -5.42 0.07 5.43
N LEU A 532 -5.56 0.26 6.74
CA LEU A 532 -4.42 0.35 7.67
C LEU A 532 -3.69 -0.98 7.80
N GLU A 533 -4.41 -2.09 7.97
CA GLU A 533 -3.84 -3.43 8.10
C GLU A 533 -3.07 -3.87 6.85
N GLN A 534 -3.55 -3.49 5.66
CA GLN A 534 -2.90 -3.78 4.38
C GLN A 534 -1.88 -2.70 3.95
N ASN A 535 -1.69 -1.65 4.74
CA ASN A 535 -0.78 -0.53 4.48
C ASN A 535 -1.03 0.16 3.11
N ILE A 536 -2.31 0.46 2.83
CA ILE A 536 -2.79 1.01 1.56
C ILE A 536 -2.74 2.55 1.59
N ASP A 537 -2.12 3.15 0.57
CA ASP A 537 -2.15 4.60 0.37
C ASP A 537 -3.46 5.04 -0.31
N VAL A 538 -4.47 5.34 0.51
CA VAL A 538 -5.81 5.79 0.07
C VAL A 538 -5.82 7.20 -0.55
N LYS A 539 -4.72 7.96 -0.43
CA LYS A 539 -4.59 9.30 -1.01
C LYS A 539 -4.19 9.23 -2.49
N LYS A 540 -3.66 8.10 -2.94
CA LYS A 540 -3.27 7.86 -4.33
C LYS A 540 -4.50 8.01 -5.24
N GLY A 541 -4.41 8.90 -6.23
CA GLY A 541 -5.53 9.23 -7.13
C GLY A 541 -6.27 10.53 -6.78
N THR A 542 -6.01 11.12 -5.60
CA THR A 542 -6.54 12.46 -5.25
C THR A 542 -5.56 13.55 -5.67
N SER A 543 -6.08 14.69 -6.15
CA SER A 543 -5.23 15.78 -6.66
C SER A 543 -4.54 16.59 -5.56
N LYS A 544 -5.02 16.50 -4.31
CA LYS A 544 -4.57 17.32 -3.17
C LYS A 544 -4.42 16.54 -1.85
N GLY A 545 -4.49 15.20 -1.87
CA GLY A 545 -4.42 14.40 -0.64
C GLY A 545 -5.67 14.45 0.24
N HIS A 546 -6.79 14.94 -0.30
CA HIS A 546 -8.09 15.03 0.36
C HIS A 546 -9.17 14.38 -0.52
N TYR A 547 -10.24 13.89 0.11
CA TYR A 547 -11.38 13.30 -0.59
C TYR A 547 -12.09 14.34 -1.47
N ASN A 548 -12.45 15.49 -0.89
CA ASN A 548 -13.01 16.62 -1.65
C ASN A 548 -11.88 17.45 -2.28
N ASN A 549 -11.91 17.64 -3.60
CA ASN A 549 -10.91 18.41 -4.35
C ASN A 549 -10.99 19.94 -4.14
N LYS A 550 -12.14 20.43 -3.68
CA LYS A 550 -12.37 21.85 -3.35
C LYS A 550 -12.53 22.01 -1.84
N SER A 551 -11.82 22.97 -1.25
CA SER A 551 -11.90 23.30 0.18
C SER A 551 -13.26 23.88 0.60
N THR A 552 -14.11 24.25 -0.36
CA THR A 552 -15.47 24.76 -0.13
C THR A 552 -16.52 23.65 -0.08
N ASP A 553 -16.17 22.41 -0.45
CA ASP A 553 -17.12 21.30 -0.41
C ASP A 553 -17.23 20.78 1.03
N ASN A 554 -18.34 21.14 1.67
CA ASN A 554 -18.66 20.78 3.06
C ASN A 554 -19.55 19.53 3.17
N LYS A 555 -19.59 18.70 2.12
CA LYS A 555 -20.46 17.52 2.00
C LYS A 555 -19.62 16.31 1.58
N ILE A 556 -19.84 15.16 2.22
CA ILE A 556 -19.30 13.86 1.80
C ILE A 556 -20.47 12.89 1.62
N THR A 557 -20.64 12.35 0.41
CA THR A 557 -21.55 11.22 0.17
C THR A 557 -20.92 9.97 0.78
N VAL A 558 -21.63 9.34 1.72
CA VAL A 558 -21.04 8.32 2.59
C VAL A 558 -20.76 7.02 1.85
N ASP A 559 -21.70 6.56 1.01
CA ASP A 559 -21.52 5.32 0.25
C ASP A 559 -20.40 5.45 -0.80
N ASP A 560 -20.24 6.62 -1.44
CA ASP A 560 -19.12 6.91 -2.34
C ASP A 560 -17.76 6.86 -1.60
N TYR A 561 -17.71 7.42 -0.39
CA TYR A 561 -16.51 7.40 0.45
C TYR A 561 -16.14 5.98 0.89
N ILE A 562 -17.13 5.16 1.29
CA ILE A 562 -16.92 3.75 1.61
C ILE A 562 -16.40 3.00 0.38
N GLN A 563 -17.00 3.23 -0.79
CA GLN A 563 -16.57 2.60 -2.04
C GLN A 563 -15.13 2.99 -2.42
N TRP A 564 -14.73 4.24 -2.18
CA TRP A 564 -13.36 4.70 -2.36
C TRP A 564 -12.37 3.88 -1.52
N LEU A 565 -12.64 3.74 -0.21
CA LEU A 565 -11.79 2.97 0.70
C LEU A 565 -11.72 1.48 0.30
N GLN A 566 -12.85 0.89 -0.11
CA GLN A 566 -12.90 -0.52 -0.52
C GLN A 566 -12.21 -0.80 -1.86
N ASN A 567 -12.16 0.19 -2.76
CA ASN A 567 -11.50 0.04 -4.07
C ASN A 567 -10.01 0.37 -4.03
N ALA A 568 -9.54 1.18 -3.06
CA ALA A 568 -8.12 1.49 -2.88
C ALA A 568 -7.19 0.24 -2.81
N PRO A 569 -7.55 -0.86 -2.12
CA PRO A 569 -6.82 -2.13 -2.17
C PRO A 569 -6.65 -2.73 -3.58
N HIS A 570 -7.60 -2.50 -4.47
CA HIS A 570 -7.66 -3.12 -5.79
C HIS A 570 -6.95 -2.31 -6.87
N GLU A 571 -6.82 -0.98 -6.72
CA GLU A 571 -6.12 -0.13 -7.68
C GLU A 571 -4.61 -0.37 -7.74
N ILE A 572 -4.00 -0.89 -6.67
CA ILE A 572 -2.55 -1.19 -6.61
C ILE A 572 -2.17 -2.37 -7.53
N LYS A 573 -3.13 -3.19 -8.00
CA LYS A 573 -2.86 -4.36 -8.87
C LYS A 573 -2.88 -4.08 -10.37
N THR A 574 -3.15 -2.85 -10.81
CA THR A 574 -3.21 -2.50 -12.24
C THR A 574 -2.28 -1.35 -12.60
N GLU A 575 -0.99 -1.64 -12.72
CA GLU A 575 -0.10 -0.82 -13.55
C GLU A 575 0.20 -1.52 -14.88
N LYS A 576 -0.19 -0.81 -15.96
CA LYS A 576 0.13 -0.95 -17.39
C LYS A 576 -0.78 -1.83 -18.25
N ASN A 577 -1.85 -1.20 -18.72
CA ASN A 577 -2.13 -1.13 -20.15
C ASN A 577 -2.48 0.32 -20.54
N PRO A 578 -1.94 0.87 -21.65
CA PRO A 578 -2.28 2.23 -22.08
C PRO A 578 -3.69 2.22 -22.69
N THR A 579 -4.63 2.91 -22.03
CA THR A 579 -5.98 3.08 -22.55
C THR A 579 -5.98 4.08 -23.70
N LYS A 580 -6.54 3.62 -24.83
CA LYS A 580 -6.91 4.40 -26.00
C LYS A 580 -7.70 5.65 -25.59
N THR A 581 -7.33 6.79 -26.17
CA THR A 581 -8.08 8.03 -26.15
C THR A 581 -9.47 7.84 -26.77
N PRO A 582 -10.58 8.31 -26.16
CA PRO A 582 -11.86 8.38 -26.83
C PRO A 582 -11.86 9.56 -27.81
N GLN A 583 -11.97 9.26 -29.11
CA GLN A 583 -12.20 10.26 -30.14
C GLN A 583 -13.56 10.93 -29.93
N LYS A 584 -13.54 12.26 -29.80
CA LYS A 584 -14.70 13.14 -29.91
C LYS A 584 -15.42 12.88 -31.23
N SER A 585 -16.73 12.68 -31.12
CA SER A 585 -17.68 12.69 -32.23
C SER A 585 -17.69 14.06 -32.91
N GLN A 586 -17.22 14.12 -34.16
CA GLN A 586 -17.57 15.20 -35.07
C GLN A 586 -18.61 14.67 -36.07
N LYS A 587 -19.81 15.23 -35.97
CA LYS A 587 -20.82 15.23 -37.02
C LYS A 587 -20.19 15.77 -38.31
N ILE A 588 -20.25 15.00 -39.39
CA ILE A 588 -20.27 15.52 -40.76
C ILE A 588 -21.42 14.80 -41.47
N ASP A 589 -22.41 15.60 -41.85
CA ASP A 589 -23.46 15.26 -42.79
C ASP A 589 -22.85 14.84 -44.13
N GLN A 590 -23.34 13.74 -44.73
CA GLN A 590 -23.47 13.66 -46.18
C GLN A 590 -24.47 12.59 -46.62
N SER A 591 -25.61 13.12 -47.08
CA SER A 591 -26.52 12.64 -48.13
C SER A 591 -26.46 11.19 -48.59
N ILE A 592 -27.58 10.52 -48.37
CA ILE A 592 -28.09 9.36 -49.11
C ILE A 592 -28.23 9.72 -50.59
N LYS A 593 -27.60 8.95 -51.48
CA LYS A 593 -28.15 8.66 -52.81
C LYS A 593 -28.04 7.17 -53.10
N SER A 594 -29.22 6.59 -53.24
CA SER A 594 -29.55 5.26 -53.71
C SER A 594 -29.18 5.04 -55.18
N SER A 595 -28.72 3.84 -55.51
CA SER A 595 -29.21 3.11 -56.69
C SER A 595 -28.86 1.61 -56.60
N GLN A 596 -29.92 0.80 -56.59
CA GLN A 596 -29.98 -0.59 -57.08
C GLN A 596 -29.34 -0.68 -58.48
N GLY A 597 -28.82 -1.78 -59.01
CA GLY A 597 -28.83 -3.19 -58.65
C GLY A 597 -28.36 -4.01 -59.88
N SER A 598 -28.42 -5.33 -59.72
CA SER A 598 -28.51 -6.34 -60.78
C SER A 598 -27.23 -7.01 -61.30
N ALA A 599 -27.41 -8.32 -61.50
CA ALA A 599 -26.44 -9.39 -61.61
C ALA A 599 -26.21 -9.86 -63.06
N SER A 600 -25.33 -10.87 -63.18
CA SER A 600 -25.14 -11.84 -64.30
C SER A 600 -24.57 -11.25 -65.61
N THR A 601 -23.70 -11.90 -66.39
CA THR A 601 -23.55 -13.34 -66.69
C THR A 601 -22.18 -13.62 -67.34
N GLU A 602 -21.79 -14.89 -67.33
CA GLU A 602 -20.69 -15.52 -68.07
C GLU A 602 -20.62 -15.17 -69.56
N THR A 603 -19.40 -15.11 -70.12
CA THR A 603 -18.96 -15.96 -71.25
C THR A 603 -17.51 -15.64 -71.66
N ALA A 604 -16.72 -16.69 -71.82
CA ALA A 604 -15.56 -16.75 -72.73
C ALA A 604 -15.95 -17.68 -73.91
N PRO A 605 -15.10 -17.99 -74.92
CA PRO A 605 -13.82 -17.38 -75.34
C PRO A 605 -13.77 -17.12 -76.87
N THR A 606 -12.70 -16.49 -77.38
CA THR A 606 -12.20 -16.83 -78.73
C THR A 606 -10.71 -16.52 -78.92
N LYS A 607 -10.14 -17.28 -79.87
CA LYS A 607 -8.75 -17.69 -80.07
C LYS A 607 -8.01 -16.78 -81.06
N LYS A 608 -6.70 -16.63 -80.81
CA LYS A 608 -5.52 -16.69 -81.72
C LYS A 608 -5.45 -15.84 -83.00
N THR A 609 -4.35 -15.07 -83.09
CA THR A 609 -3.36 -15.03 -84.19
C THR A 609 -2.10 -14.33 -83.65
N ARG A 610 -0.94 -14.98 -83.40
CA ARG A 610 0.19 -15.38 -84.27
C ARG A 610 0.88 -14.21 -85.01
N GLY A 611 2.16 -13.95 -84.71
CA GLY A 611 3.13 -13.39 -85.66
C GLY A 611 4.29 -12.54 -85.10
N GLY A 612 5.53 -13.07 -85.21
CA GLY A 612 6.82 -12.34 -85.26
C GLY A 612 7.61 -12.34 -83.94
N LEU A 613 8.85 -12.82 -83.83
CA LEU A 613 9.82 -13.39 -84.78
C LEU A 613 10.75 -14.32 -83.99
#